data_AF-A0A852WHU7-F1
#
_entry.id   AF-A0A852WHU7-F1
#
_cell.length_a   1.000
_cell.length_b   1.000
_cell.length_c   1.000
_cell.angle_alpha   90.00
_cell.angle_beta   90.00
_cell.angle_gamma   90.00
#
_symmetry.space_group_name_H-M   'P 1'
#
loop_
_entity.id
_entity.type
_entity.pdbx_description
1 polymer ?
#
loop_
_entity_poly.entity_id
_entity_poly.type
_entity_poly.pdbx_seq_one_letter_code
_entity_poly.pdbx_strand_id
1 'polypeptide(L)'
;MAESAPPRRRPTSAAMRVVWVIVAFLGGGLVGLFLVLPRTRWLRPRRVLACDLCQRRHRRLLVAMVVLALLSVSGFGLRVSQRARQLPACVADTSIAEGRRVIDPRAPKRPPLWSTVRSVMTAPVSGLALAFAQAPGRGLCSVGDPPITLAFVPQAAGHMGSMVGEVFMASPVPRINPIRARDLAQHESRHVDQWAVCSIVGGIALLPVLYLVDNTLYPGSENHFEQAAGLFDGAYPPPPNPPKGPQGWAIALWVGVLLVITRRRIRWTVRTVLSPDRAPDIGRCGVHTTGWR
;
A
#
# COMPACT_ATOMS: atom_id res chain seq x y z
N MET A 1 -27.54 44.03 18.30
CA MET A 1 -26.38 43.18 17.96
C MET A 1 -26.62 42.61 16.58
N ALA A 2 -25.84 43.02 15.57
CA ALA A 2 -26.02 42.55 14.20
C ALA A 2 -25.45 41.13 14.06
N GLU A 3 -26.30 40.18 13.70
CA GLU A 3 -25.93 38.80 13.42
C GLU A 3 -25.09 38.77 12.14
N SER A 4 -23.78 38.55 12.29
CA SER A 4 -22.85 38.52 11.16
C SER A 4 -23.16 37.31 10.28
N ALA A 5 -23.64 37.57 9.07
CA ALA A 5 -23.95 36.52 8.11
C ALA A 5 -22.74 35.58 7.93
N PRO A 6 -22.93 34.25 7.97
CA PRO A 6 -21.82 33.31 7.91
C PRO A 6 -21.04 33.48 6.61
N PRO A 7 -19.69 33.43 6.65
CA PRO A 7 -18.87 33.66 5.47
C PRO A 7 -19.22 32.66 4.37
N ARG A 8 -19.66 33.16 3.21
CA ARG A 8 -19.87 32.35 2.00
C ARG A 8 -18.54 31.71 1.63
N ARG A 9 -18.46 30.37 1.73
CA ARG A 9 -17.28 29.63 1.27
C ARG A 9 -17.10 29.89 -0.23
N ARG A 10 -15.95 30.44 -0.60
CA ARG A 10 -15.59 30.62 -2.01
C ARG A 10 -15.60 29.26 -2.72
N PRO A 11 -16.19 29.17 -3.93
CA PRO A 11 -16.13 27.95 -4.71
C PRO A 11 -14.66 27.58 -4.96
N THR A 12 -14.32 26.30 -4.79
CA THR A 12 -12.97 25.81 -5.13
C THR A 12 -12.71 26.04 -6.61
N SER A 13 -11.59 26.69 -6.95
CA SER A 13 -11.18 26.91 -8.33
C SER A 13 -11.05 25.59 -9.11
N ALA A 14 -11.14 25.65 -10.43
CA ALA A 14 -10.95 24.47 -11.29
C ALA A 14 -9.57 23.81 -11.05
N ALA A 15 -8.52 24.62 -10.93
CA ALA A 15 -7.17 24.14 -10.61
C ALA A 15 -7.12 23.35 -9.30
N MET A 16 -7.76 23.86 -8.23
CA MET A 16 -7.79 23.16 -6.94
C MET A 16 -8.52 21.81 -7.02
N ARG A 17 -9.55 21.68 -7.87
CA ARG A 17 -10.23 20.40 -8.11
C ARG A 17 -9.30 19.38 -8.75
N VAL A 18 -8.52 19.79 -9.75
CA VAL A 18 -7.53 18.93 -10.41
C VAL A 18 -6.45 18.47 -9.43
N VAL A 19 -5.91 19.38 -8.62
CA VAL A 19 -4.94 19.05 -7.57
C VAL A 19 -5.49 17.98 -6.62
N TRP A 20 -6.74 18.12 -6.17
CA TRP A 20 -7.35 17.14 -5.26
C TRP A 20 -7.59 15.77 -5.92
N VAL A 21 -7.92 15.73 -7.22
CA VAL A 21 -8.03 14.47 -7.97
C VAL A 21 -6.68 13.76 -7.99
N ILE A 22 -5.60 14.49 -8.30
CA ILE A 22 -4.23 13.95 -8.31
C ILE A 22 -3.84 13.44 -6.92
N VAL A 23 -4.01 14.27 -5.87
CA VAL A 23 -3.69 13.89 -4.49
C VAL A 23 -4.46 12.65 -4.05
N ALA A 24 -5.75 12.58 -4.37
CA ALA A 24 -6.57 11.44 -3.99
C ALA A 24 -6.14 10.15 -4.69
N PHE A 25 -5.81 10.21 -5.98
CA PHE A 25 -5.30 9.06 -6.70
C PHE A 25 -3.90 8.64 -6.21
N LEU A 26 -2.96 9.57 -6.09
CA LEU A 26 -1.60 9.26 -5.64
C LEU A 26 -1.55 8.76 -4.19
N GLY A 27 -2.46 9.24 -3.33
CA GLY A 27 -2.55 8.83 -1.94
C GLY A 27 -3.33 7.54 -1.71
N GLY A 28 -4.44 7.33 -2.42
CA GLY A 28 -5.39 6.25 -2.14
C GLY A 28 -5.91 5.50 -3.36
N GLY A 29 -5.30 5.66 -4.54
CA GLY A 29 -5.70 5.00 -5.77
C GLY A 29 -7.12 5.34 -6.20
N LEU A 30 -7.80 4.38 -6.84
CA LEU A 30 -9.20 4.49 -7.23
C LEU A 30 -10.12 4.71 -6.01
N VAL A 31 -9.86 4.06 -4.87
CA VAL A 31 -10.61 4.26 -3.63
C VAL A 31 -10.52 5.72 -3.17
N GLY A 32 -9.32 6.29 -3.20
CA GLY A 32 -9.08 7.70 -2.89
C GLY A 32 -9.93 8.63 -3.77
N LEU A 33 -9.94 8.38 -5.09
CA LEU A 33 -10.79 9.12 -6.04
C LEU A 33 -12.27 9.03 -5.66
N PHE A 34 -12.80 7.83 -5.43
CA PHE A 34 -14.19 7.65 -5.01
C PHE A 34 -14.54 8.44 -3.73
N LEU A 35 -13.60 8.54 -2.78
CA LEU A 35 -13.79 9.29 -1.53
C LEU A 35 -13.84 10.81 -1.72
N VAL A 36 -13.21 11.36 -2.76
CA VAL A 36 -13.24 12.81 -3.03
C VAL A 36 -14.28 13.24 -4.06
N LEU A 37 -14.86 12.31 -4.83
CA LEU A 37 -15.85 12.63 -5.85
C LEU A 37 -17.06 13.43 -5.29
N PRO A 38 -17.64 14.37 -6.05
CA PRO A 38 -18.73 15.21 -5.59
C PRO A 38 -19.95 14.40 -5.14
N ARG A 39 -20.30 13.32 -5.86
CA ARG A 39 -21.47 12.48 -5.54
C ARG A 39 -21.37 11.81 -4.16
N THR A 40 -20.18 11.39 -3.74
CA THR A 40 -19.99 10.85 -2.37
C THR A 40 -20.01 11.94 -1.30
N ARG A 41 -19.70 13.20 -1.67
CA ARG A 41 -19.89 14.37 -0.80
C ARG A 41 -21.35 14.81 -0.68
N TRP A 42 -22.18 14.57 -1.69
CA TRP A 42 -23.62 14.90 -1.64
C TRP A 42 -24.36 14.07 -0.58
N LEU A 43 -23.87 12.86 -0.30
CA LEU A 43 -24.35 12.04 0.79
C LEU A 43 -23.93 12.56 2.18
N ARG A 44 -23.11 13.62 2.29
CA ARG A 44 -22.79 14.24 3.57
C ARG A 44 -23.80 15.36 3.85
N PRO A 45 -24.68 15.22 4.86
CA PRO A 45 -25.57 16.29 5.25
C PRO A 45 -24.77 17.56 5.56
N ARG A 46 -25.22 18.73 5.08
CA ARG A 46 -24.56 20.04 5.32
C ARG A 46 -24.26 20.27 6.80
N ARG A 47 -25.07 19.71 7.70
CA ARG A 47 -24.91 19.76 9.16
C ARG A 47 -23.66 19.04 9.70
N VAL A 48 -23.17 18.01 9.01
CA VAL A 48 -21.92 17.31 9.37
C VAL A 48 -20.70 18.20 9.16
N LEU A 49 -20.78 19.17 8.24
CA LEU A 49 -19.73 20.15 8.00
C LEU A 49 -19.69 21.26 9.06
N ALA A 50 -20.69 21.38 9.94
CA ALA A 50 -20.70 22.36 11.03
C ALA A 50 -20.14 21.82 12.35
N CYS A 51 -19.87 20.50 12.45
CA CYS A 51 -19.33 19.91 13.67
C CYS A 51 -17.80 19.86 13.66
N ASP A 52 -17.18 20.40 14.71
CA ASP A 52 -15.72 20.46 14.85
C ASP A 52 -15.06 19.08 14.82
N LEU A 53 -15.65 18.09 15.48
CA LEU A 53 -15.09 16.73 15.50
C LEU A 53 -15.15 16.06 14.12
N CYS A 54 -16.26 16.24 13.38
CA CYS A 54 -16.39 15.76 12.01
C CYS A 54 -15.37 16.47 11.09
N GLN A 55 -15.22 17.79 11.23
CA GLN A 55 -14.22 18.56 10.49
C GLN A 55 -12.79 18.10 10.82
N ARG A 56 -12.45 17.89 12.10
CA ARG A 56 -11.13 17.39 12.53
C ARG A 56 -10.82 16.02 11.94
N ARG A 57 -11.77 15.07 11.97
CA ARG A 57 -11.59 13.74 11.36
C ARG A 57 -11.43 13.83 9.85
N HIS A 58 -12.23 14.66 9.18
CA HIS A 58 -12.08 14.89 7.76
C HIS A 58 -10.72 15.52 7.42
N ARG A 59 -10.27 16.51 8.20
CA ARG A 59 -8.95 17.12 8.05
C ARG A 59 -7.83 16.09 8.24
N ARG A 60 -7.93 15.20 9.23
CA ARG A 60 -6.97 14.10 9.42
C ARG A 60 -6.93 13.17 8.21
N LEU A 61 -8.07 12.80 7.63
CA LEU A 61 -8.12 11.99 6.40
C LEU A 61 -7.47 12.73 5.23
N LEU A 62 -7.77 14.01 5.04
CA LEU A 62 -7.15 14.84 3.99
C LEU A 62 -5.63 14.93 4.19
N VAL A 63 -5.17 15.16 5.42
CA VAL A 63 -3.74 15.19 5.76
C VAL A 63 -3.10 13.84 5.46
N ALA A 64 -3.73 12.73 5.85
CA ALA A 64 -3.21 11.40 5.53
C ALA A 64 -3.08 11.16 4.02
N MET A 65 -4.08 11.53 3.22
CA MET A 65 -4.00 11.43 1.76
C MET A 65 -2.90 12.31 1.17
N VAL A 66 -2.73 13.54 1.68
CA VAL A 66 -1.63 14.43 1.25
C VAL A 66 -0.28 13.84 1.60
N VAL A 67 -0.10 13.32 2.82
CA VAL A 67 1.15 12.67 3.24
C VAL A 67 1.45 11.47 2.34
N LEU A 68 0.47 10.61 2.06
CA LEU A 68 0.65 9.48 1.15
C LEU A 68 0.98 9.94 -0.28
N ALA A 69 0.32 10.99 -0.78
CA ALA A 69 0.63 11.54 -2.11
C ALA A 69 2.05 12.13 -2.16
N LEU A 70 2.49 12.83 -1.12
CA LEU A 70 3.86 13.35 -1.02
C LEU A 70 4.87 12.22 -0.99
N LEU A 71 4.65 11.19 -0.16
CA LEU A 71 5.48 9.98 -0.15
C LEU A 71 5.52 9.31 -1.53
N SER A 72 4.38 9.25 -2.22
CA SER A 72 4.31 8.67 -3.56
C SER A 72 5.15 9.45 -4.58
N VAL A 73 5.07 10.79 -4.57
CA VAL A 73 5.85 11.67 -5.45
C VAL A 73 7.34 11.58 -5.11
N SER A 74 7.71 11.65 -3.83
CA SER A 74 9.10 11.53 -3.38
C SER A 74 9.69 10.18 -3.77
N GLY A 75 8.97 9.09 -3.52
CA GLY A 75 9.37 7.74 -3.91
C GLY A 75 9.56 7.60 -5.42
N PHE A 76 8.63 8.13 -6.22
CA PHE A 76 8.74 8.12 -7.67
C PHE A 76 9.99 8.87 -8.15
N GLY A 77 10.23 10.08 -7.61
CA GLY A 77 11.42 10.87 -7.92
C GLY A 77 12.72 10.16 -7.58
N LEU A 78 12.78 9.50 -6.42
CA LEU A 78 13.93 8.68 -6.00
C LEU A 78 14.17 7.52 -6.97
N ARG A 79 13.11 6.82 -7.39
CA ARG A 79 13.22 5.70 -8.34
C ARG A 79 13.74 6.17 -9.70
N VAL A 80 13.23 7.29 -10.22
CA VAL A 80 13.71 7.89 -11.48
C VAL A 80 15.19 8.27 -11.35
N SER A 81 15.58 8.91 -10.25
CA SER A 81 16.97 9.29 -9.98
C SER A 81 17.91 8.09 -9.94
N GLN A 82 17.49 6.98 -9.34
CA GLN A 82 18.31 5.76 -9.26
C GLN A 82 18.39 5.00 -10.57
N ARG A 83 17.31 4.95 -11.37
CA ARG A 83 17.35 4.36 -12.71
C ARG A 83 18.38 5.06 -13.61
N ALA A 84 18.60 6.35 -13.41
CA ALA A 84 19.64 7.10 -14.09
C ALA A 84 21.07 6.72 -13.66
N ARG A 85 21.26 6.09 -12.48
CA ARG A 85 22.58 5.76 -11.92
C ARG A 85 23.13 4.39 -12.30
N GLN A 86 22.40 3.57 -13.07
CA GLN A 86 22.75 2.20 -13.47
C GLN A 86 23.30 1.34 -12.31
N LEU A 87 22.45 0.54 -11.69
CA LEU A 87 22.91 -0.38 -10.64
C LEU A 87 23.82 -1.46 -11.24
N PRO A 88 24.89 -1.84 -10.53
CA PRO A 88 25.69 -2.99 -10.94
C PRO A 88 24.83 -4.25 -10.95
N ALA A 89 25.08 -5.16 -11.88
CA ALA A 89 24.57 -6.52 -11.77
C ALA A 89 25.08 -7.12 -10.46
N CYS A 90 24.27 -7.92 -9.77
CA CYS A 90 24.78 -8.63 -8.60
C CYS A 90 25.82 -9.64 -9.11
N VAL A 91 27.09 -9.26 -8.99
CA VAL A 91 28.19 -10.21 -9.13
C VAL A 91 28.10 -11.08 -7.89
N ALA A 92 27.51 -12.26 -8.04
CA ALA A 92 27.63 -13.29 -7.03
C ALA A 92 29.12 -13.68 -6.98
N ASP A 93 29.87 -13.05 -6.09
CA ASP A 93 31.00 -13.77 -5.50
C ASP A 93 30.37 -14.98 -4.80
N THR A 94 30.46 -16.14 -5.44
CA THR A 94 30.01 -17.49 -5.05
C THR A 94 28.68 -18.02 -5.60
N SER A 95 28.77 -18.71 -6.75
CA SER A 95 28.83 -20.19 -6.71
C SER A 95 30.03 -20.70 -7.52
N ILE A 96 31.17 -20.79 -6.85
CA ILE A 96 32.29 -21.65 -7.29
C ILE A 96 31.90 -23.08 -6.90
N ALA A 97 30.99 -23.66 -7.66
CA ALA A 97 30.76 -25.10 -7.67
C ALA A 97 30.71 -25.64 -9.11
N GLU A 98 30.29 -24.84 -10.10
CA GLU A 98 30.04 -25.35 -11.46
C GLU A 98 30.55 -24.50 -12.63
N GLY A 99 31.29 -23.41 -12.38
CA GLY A 99 32.00 -22.68 -13.44
C GLY A 99 31.13 -22.05 -14.54
N ARG A 100 29.80 -22.11 -14.46
CA ARG A 100 28.90 -21.49 -15.42
C ARG A 100 28.66 -20.02 -15.07
N ARG A 101 29.15 -19.12 -15.92
CA ARG A 101 28.67 -17.74 -15.96
C ARG A 101 27.17 -17.77 -16.29
N VAL A 102 26.33 -17.32 -15.35
CA VAL A 102 24.93 -17.01 -15.66
C VAL A 102 24.97 -15.73 -16.49
N ILE A 103 24.90 -15.89 -17.81
CA ILE A 103 24.68 -14.78 -18.73
C ILE A 103 23.24 -14.36 -18.49
N ASP A 104 23.06 -13.16 -17.94
CA ASP A 104 21.75 -12.54 -17.81
C ASP A 104 21.10 -12.53 -19.20
N PRO A 105 19.96 -13.24 -19.42
CA PRO A 105 19.32 -13.25 -20.74
C PRO A 105 19.04 -11.81 -21.14
N ARG A 106 19.47 -11.44 -22.36
CA ARG A 106 19.29 -10.08 -22.89
C ARG A 106 17.84 -9.67 -22.67
N ALA A 107 17.63 -8.65 -21.83
CA ALA A 107 16.32 -8.07 -21.59
C ALA A 107 15.63 -7.80 -22.94
N PRO A 108 14.35 -8.16 -23.10
CA PRO A 108 13.64 -8.00 -24.36
C PRO A 108 13.73 -6.56 -24.85
N LYS A 109 14.00 -6.36 -26.15
CA LYS A 109 14.15 -5.03 -26.77
C LYS A 109 12.94 -4.11 -26.55
N ARG A 110 11.75 -4.69 -26.30
CA ARG A 110 10.55 -3.97 -25.90
C ARG A 110 9.87 -4.71 -24.73
N PRO A 111 9.81 -4.10 -23.53
CA PRO A 111 9.10 -4.69 -22.41
C PRO A 111 7.59 -4.73 -22.71
N PRO A 112 6.86 -5.80 -22.35
CA PRO A 112 5.40 -5.87 -22.49
C PRO A 112 4.71 -4.67 -21.82
N LEU A 113 3.56 -4.20 -22.33
CA LEU A 113 2.83 -3.05 -21.78
C LEU A 113 2.61 -3.17 -20.27
N TRP A 114 2.22 -4.36 -19.79
CA TRP A 114 2.03 -4.63 -18.37
C TRP A 114 3.29 -4.40 -17.53
N SER A 115 4.46 -4.80 -18.03
CA SER A 115 5.72 -4.61 -17.31
C SER A 115 6.09 -3.13 -17.15
N THR A 116 5.70 -2.27 -18.11
CA THR A 116 5.81 -0.82 -17.97
C THR A 116 4.81 -0.29 -16.94
N VAL A 117 3.54 -0.71 -17.04
CA VAL A 117 2.48 -0.30 -16.11
C VAL A 117 2.85 -0.63 -14.66
N ARG A 118 3.22 -1.89 -14.39
CA ARG A 118 3.60 -2.32 -13.04
C ARG A 118 4.81 -1.53 -12.53
N SER A 119 5.80 -1.25 -13.39
CA SER A 119 7.00 -0.50 -12.99
C SER A 119 6.69 0.94 -12.61
N VAL A 120 5.81 1.60 -13.35
CA VAL A 120 5.34 2.97 -13.02
C VAL A 120 4.51 2.96 -11.73
N MET A 121 3.62 1.98 -11.57
CA MET A 121 2.73 1.91 -10.40
C MET A 121 3.47 1.56 -9.10
N THR A 122 4.55 0.77 -9.18
CA THR A 122 5.37 0.40 -8.01
C THR A 122 6.54 1.35 -7.78
N ALA A 123 6.91 2.18 -8.75
CA ALA A 123 8.01 3.14 -8.61
C ALA A 123 7.98 3.98 -7.32
N PRO A 124 6.82 4.47 -6.83
CA PRO A 124 6.73 5.14 -5.55
C PRO A 124 7.29 4.32 -4.37
N VAL A 125 6.78 3.10 -4.16
CA VAL A 125 7.22 2.25 -3.04
C VAL A 125 8.65 1.73 -3.25
N SER A 126 9.01 1.42 -4.50
CA SER A 126 10.37 0.99 -4.85
C SER A 126 11.40 2.07 -4.52
N GLY A 127 11.16 3.34 -4.86
CA GLY A 127 12.10 4.42 -4.57
C GLY A 127 12.23 4.72 -3.08
N LEU A 128 11.14 4.62 -2.31
CA LEU A 128 11.19 4.73 -0.85
C LEU A 128 12.00 3.58 -0.23
N ALA A 129 11.77 2.35 -0.69
CA ALA A 129 12.52 1.17 -0.23
C ALA A 129 14.02 1.31 -0.51
N LEU A 130 14.38 1.80 -1.70
CA LEU A 130 15.77 1.99 -2.08
C LEU A 130 16.43 3.12 -1.28
N ALA A 131 15.74 4.23 -1.03
CA ALA A 131 16.27 5.28 -0.16
C ALA A 131 16.49 4.77 1.27
N PHE A 132 15.55 3.97 1.79
CA PHE A 132 15.69 3.31 3.08
C PHE A 132 16.88 2.33 3.10
N ALA A 133 17.09 1.56 2.04
CA ALA A 133 18.20 0.62 1.94
C ALA A 133 19.58 1.29 1.69
N GLN A 134 19.60 2.46 1.06
CA GLN A 134 20.83 3.25 0.87
C GLN A 134 21.29 3.96 2.14
N ALA A 135 20.37 4.35 3.03
CA ALA A 135 20.71 5.01 4.29
C ALA A 135 21.72 4.24 5.16
N PRO A 136 21.66 2.90 5.32
CA PRO A 136 22.68 2.11 6.02
C PRO A 136 23.95 1.81 5.20
N GLY A 137 24.11 2.39 3.99
CA GLY A 137 25.34 2.28 3.19
C GLY A 137 25.59 0.90 2.57
N ARG A 138 24.54 0.13 2.28
CA ARG A 138 24.67 -1.25 1.78
C ARG A 138 24.46 -1.35 0.29
N GLY A 139 25.16 -2.31 -0.32
CA GLY A 139 25.18 -2.52 -1.76
C GLY A 139 23.78 -2.74 -2.32
N LEU A 140 23.51 -2.12 -3.46
CA LEU A 140 22.35 -2.40 -4.31
C LEU A 140 22.84 -3.08 -5.55
N CYS A 141 22.12 -4.09 -6.02
CA CYS A 141 22.44 -4.73 -7.29
C CYS A 141 21.18 -5.34 -7.92
N SER A 142 21.25 -5.67 -9.21
CA SER A 142 20.12 -6.22 -9.98
C SER A 142 20.30 -7.73 -10.24
N VAL A 143 19.22 -8.52 -10.15
CA VAL A 143 19.20 -9.97 -10.46
C VAL A 143 17.95 -10.34 -11.25
N GLY A 144 18.09 -11.35 -12.12
CA GLY A 144 16.99 -12.10 -12.71
C GLY A 144 16.38 -11.46 -13.96
N ASP A 145 15.50 -12.22 -14.62
CA ASP A 145 14.68 -11.76 -15.73
C ASP A 145 13.21 -12.17 -15.47
N PRO A 146 12.33 -11.21 -15.13
CA PRO A 146 12.54 -9.75 -15.14
C PRO A 146 13.44 -9.26 -13.99
N PRO A 147 14.18 -8.14 -14.19
CA PRO A 147 15.16 -7.65 -13.21
C PRO A 147 14.47 -7.16 -11.94
N ILE A 148 14.85 -7.75 -10.81
CA ILE A 148 14.51 -7.27 -9.46
C ILE A 148 15.72 -6.55 -8.86
N THR A 149 15.47 -5.46 -8.12
CA THR A 149 16.53 -4.78 -7.39
C THR A 149 16.70 -5.43 -6.02
N LEU A 150 17.88 -6.00 -5.75
CA LEU A 150 18.22 -6.53 -4.44
C LEU A 150 18.77 -5.42 -3.55
N ALA A 151 18.23 -5.34 -2.34
CA ALA A 151 18.62 -4.40 -1.31
C ALA A 151 18.87 -5.15 0.01
N PHE A 152 20.10 -5.09 0.54
CA PHE A 152 20.47 -5.83 1.74
C PHE A 152 20.20 -5.02 3.01
N VAL A 153 19.27 -5.47 3.86
CA VAL A 153 18.88 -4.79 5.10
C VAL A 153 19.13 -5.71 6.30
N PRO A 154 19.80 -5.22 7.37
CA PRO A 154 19.99 -6.04 8.57
C PRO A 154 18.62 -6.28 9.24
N GLN A 155 18.38 -7.48 9.76
CA GLN A 155 17.22 -7.85 10.60
C GLN A 155 15.98 -8.43 9.91
N ALA A 156 16.13 -9.39 9.00
CA ALA A 156 15.08 -10.38 8.82
C ALA A 156 15.46 -11.62 9.64
N ALA A 157 14.94 -11.72 10.87
CA ALA A 157 15.14 -12.86 11.75
C ALA A 157 14.51 -14.13 11.11
N GLY A 158 15.33 -14.90 10.37
CA GLY A 158 14.92 -16.18 9.77
C GLY A 158 14.15 -16.11 8.45
N HIS A 159 13.86 -14.91 7.91
CA HIS A 159 13.17 -14.74 6.62
C HIS A 159 14.16 -14.34 5.52
N MET A 160 14.04 -14.93 4.34
CA MET A 160 14.97 -14.67 3.21
C MET A 160 14.88 -13.23 2.70
N GLY A 161 13.70 -12.61 2.80
CA GLY A 161 13.46 -11.22 2.47
C GLY A 161 11.97 -10.92 2.28
N SER A 162 11.66 -9.74 1.74
CA SER A 162 10.31 -9.35 1.35
C SER A 162 10.36 -8.38 0.18
N MET A 163 9.38 -8.45 -0.72
CA MET A 163 9.22 -7.49 -1.81
C MET A 163 8.54 -6.20 -1.38
N VAL A 164 9.16 -5.07 -1.73
CA VAL A 164 8.59 -3.73 -1.62
C VAL A 164 8.62 -3.06 -2.99
N GLY A 165 7.50 -3.11 -3.71
CA GLY A 165 7.46 -2.74 -5.12
C GLY A 165 8.30 -3.70 -5.97
N GLU A 166 9.34 -3.20 -6.62
CA GLU A 166 10.33 -3.95 -7.42
C GLU A 166 11.62 -4.25 -6.65
N VAL A 167 11.64 -3.97 -5.35
CA VAL A 167 12.84 -4.05 -4.52
C VAL A 167 12.69 -5.21 -3.55
N PHE A 168 13.56 -6.21 -3.70
CA PHE A 168 13.62 -7.33 -2.78
C PHE A 168 14.55 -6.96 -1.63
N MET A 169 13.95 -6.81 -0.44
CA MET A 169 14.64 -6.48 0.79
C MET A 169 15.18 -7.77 1.39
N ALA A 170 16.43 -8.11 1.07
CA ALA A 170 17.08 -9.35 1.47
C ALA A 170 17.77 -9.22 2.83
N SER A 171 17.76 -10.30 3.61
CA SER A 171 18.71 -10.47 4.71
C SER A 171 20.14 -10.56 4.16
N PRO A 172 21.17 -9.97 4.82
CA PRO A 172 22.56 -10.14 4.42
C PRO A 172 23.07 -11.60 4.51
N VAL A 173 22.33 -12.49 5.19
CA VAL A 173 22.66 -13.91 5.36
C VAL A 173 21.35 -14.71 5.48
N PRO A 174 21.17 -15.89 4.83
CA PRO A 174 22.12 -16.66 4.02
C PRO A 174 21.95 -16.48 2.49
N ARG A 175 22.96 -16.95 1.76
CA ARG A 175 23.15 -16.84 0.31
C ARG A 175 21.99 -17.48 -0.46
N ILE A 176 21.33 -16.70 -1.33
CA ILE A 176 20.40 -17.23 -2.34
C ILE A 176 21.18 -18.24 -3.19
N ASN A 177 20.71 -19.48 -3.26
CA ASN A 177 21.29 -20.46 -4.17
C ASN A 177 21.08 -19.97 -5.62
N PRO A 178 22.14 -19.70 -6.41
CA PRO A 178 21.98 -19.15 -7.74
C PRO A 178 21.22 -20.08 -8.70
N ILE A 179 21.20 -21.40 -8.44
CA ILE A 179 20.43 -22.39 -9.21
C ILE A 179 18.92 -22.12 -9.08
N ARG A 180 18.46 -21.56 -7.95
CA ARG A 180 17.05 -21.20 -7.70
C ARG A 180 16.76 -19.71 -7.86
N ALA A 181 17.75 -18.89 -8.24
CA ALA A 181 17.56 -17.45 -8.36
C ALA A 181 16.51 -17.09 -9.43
N ARG A 182 16.38 -17.89 -10.49
CA ARG A 182 15.35 -17.70 -11.52
C ARG A 182 13.96 -17.95 -10.98
N ASP A 183 13.76 -19.08 -10.30
CA ASP A 183 12.45 -19.47 -9.74
C ASP A 183 12.04 -18.45 -8.68
N LEU A 184 12.97 -18.07 -7.80
CA LEU A 184 12.75 -17.01 -6.83
C LEU A 184 12.39 -15.68 -7.52
N ALA A 185 13.13 -15.26 -8.55
CA ALA A 185 12.80 -14.03 -9.29
C ALA A 185 11.42 -14.07 -9.95
N GLN A 186 10.96 -15.25 -10.40
CA GLN A 186 9.59 -15.43 -10.92
C GLN A 186 8.54 -15.29 -9.83
N HIS A 187 8.77 -15.89 -8.66
CA HIS A 187 7.95 -15.73 -7.47
C HIS A 187 7.85 -14.25 -7.06
N GLU A 188 9.00 -13.59 -6.89
CA GLU A 188 9.06 -12.18 -6.51
C GLU A 188 8.43 -11.25 -7.57
N SER A 189 8.56 -11.58 -8.86
CA SER A 189 7.92 -10.83 -9.94
C SER A 189 6.38 -10.85 -9.83
N ARG A 190 5.78 -11.94 -9.34
CA ARG A 190 4.33 -11.99 -9.11
C ARG A 190 3.92 -11.10 -7.93
N HIS A 191 4.76 -10.93 -6.91
CA HIS A 191 4.54 -9.91 -5.88
C HIS A 191 4.63 -8.48 -6.43
N VAL A 192 5.47 -8.20 -7.43
CA VAL A 192 5.46 -6.89 -8.12
C VAL A 192 4.10 -6.63 -8.77
N ASP A 193 3.50 -7.64 -9.38
CA ASP A 193 2.17 -7.52 -10.00
C ASP A 193 1.09 -7.24 -8.93
N GLN A 194 1.15 -7.94 -7.79
CA GLN A 194 0.28 -7.68 -6.64
C GLN A 194 0.43 -6.24 -6.13
N TRP A 195 1.67 -5.74 -6.02
CA TRP A 195 1.97 -4.36 -5.64
C TRP A 195 1.36 -3.36 -6.62
N ALA A 196 1.51 -3.59 -7.92
CA ALA A 196 0.96 -2.73 -8.96
C ALA A 196 -0.56 -2.63 -8.90
N VAL A 197 -1.25 -3.78 -8.84
CA VAL A 197 -2.72 -3.84 -8.74
C VAL A 197 -3.20 -3.14 -7.48
N CYS A 198 -2.59 -3.42 -6.33
CA CYS A 198 -3.00 -2.79 -5.07
C CYS A 198 -2.73 -1.28 -5.06
N SER A 199 -1.63 -0.83 -5.67
CA SER A 199 -1.31 0.60 -5.79
C SER A 199 -2.33 1.34 -6.65
N ILE A 200 -2.82 0.73 -7.73
CA ILE A 200 -3.91 1.28 -8.54
C ILE A 200 -5.20 1.38 -7.72
N VAL A 201 -5.57 0.32 -7.00
CA VAL A 201 -6.86 0.24 -6.31
C VAL A 201 -6.90 1.15 -5.08
N GLY A 202 -5.89 1.08 -4.21
CA GLY A 202 -5.91 1.72 -2.89
C GLY A 202 -4.66 2.54 -2.55
N GLY A 203 -3.80 2.82 -3.53
CA GLY A 203 -2.54 3.52 -3.31
C GLY A 203 -1.47 2.64 -2.66
N ILE A 204 -0.34 3.26 -2.32
CA ILE A 204 0.87 2.57 -1.84
C ILE A 204 0.71 1.80 -0.52
N ALA A 205 -0.39 2.02 0.21
CA ALA A 205 -0.64 1.39 1.50
C ALA A 205 -1.51 0.12 1.41
N LEU A 206 -2.15 -0.15 0.27
CA LEU A 206 -3.17 -1.22 0.21
C LEU A 206 -2.56 -2.62 0.35
N LEU A 207 -1.50 -2.95 -0.40
CA LEU A 207 -0.91 -4.30 -0.33
C LEU A 207 -0.40 -4.63 1.08
N PRO A 208 0.40 -3.78 1.76
CA PRO A 208 0.84 -4.09 3.12
C PRO A 208 -0.30 -4.35 4.10
N VAL A 209 -1.41 -3.63 3.97
CA VAL A 209 -2.60 -3.84 4.83
C VAL A 209 -3.27 -5.17 4.51
N LEU A 210 -3.52 -5.47 3.24
CA LEU A 210 -4.17 -6.72 2.84
C LEU A 210 -3.31 -7.93 3.16
N TYR A 211 -2.00 -7.85 2.88
CA TYR A 211 -1.05 -8.90 3.18
C TYR A 211 -0.96 -9.15 4.69
N LEU A 212 -0.95 -8.10 5.52
CA LEU A 212 -0.98 -8.24 6.99
C LEU A 212 -2.26 -8.96 7.45
N VAL A 213 -3.42 -8.55 6.96
CA VAL A 213 -4.71 -9.19 7.29
C VAL A 213 -4.65 -10.67 6.90
N ASP A 214 -4.27 -10.97 5.67
CA ASP A 214 -4.23 -12.33 5.16
C ASP A 214 -3.20 -13.19 5.89
N ASN A 215 -1.99 -12.69 6.14
CA ASN A 215 -0.94 -13.42 6.87
C ASN A 215 -1.30 -13.71 8.33
N THR A 216 -2.07 -12.83 8.97
CA THR A 216 -2.58 -13.11 10.33
C THR A 216 -3.67 -14.17 10.35
N LEU A 217 -4.49 -14.26 9.29
CA LEU A 217 -5.52 -15.29 9.17
C LEU A 217 -4.92 -16.62 8.69
N TYR A 218 -4.09 -16.59 7.66
CA TYR A 218 -3.50 -17.71 6.94
C TYR A 218 -1.97 -17.49 6.83
N PRO A 219 -1.17 -17.97 7.79
CA PRO A 219 0.27 -17.74 7.78
C PRO A 219 1.01 -18.66 6.78
N GLY A 220 2.16 -18.20 6.31
CA GLY A 220 3.10 -19.03 5.54
C GLY A 220 2.51 -19.54 4.23
N SER A 221 2.59 -20.85 3.98
CA SER A 221 2.11 -21.48 2.75
C SER A 221 0.58 -21.42 2.57
N GLU A 222 -0.18 -21.11 3.62
CA GLU A 222 -1.63 -20.90 3.52
C GLU A 222 -1.97 -19.44 3.14
N ASN A 223 -1.02 -18.51 3.17
CA ASN A 223 -1.23 -17.13 2.73
C ASN A 223 -1.59 -17.07 1.24
N HIS A 224 -2.67 -16.37 0.90
CA HIS A 224 -3.19 -16.30 -0.46
C HIS A 224 -2.28 -15.49 -1.40
N PHE A 225 -1.56 -14.49 -0.89
CA PHE A 225 -0.59 -13.73 -1.69
C PHE A 225 0.63 -14.59 -2.02
N GLU A 226 1.11 -15.40 -1.08
CA GLU A 226 2.20 -16.37 -1.31
C GLU A 226 1.78 -17.49 -2.27
N GLN A 227 0.56 -18.01 -2.12
CA GLN A 227 0.01 -19.00 -3.05
C GLN A 227 -0.13 -18.43 -4.47
N ALA A 228 -0.67 -17.21 -4.60
CA ALA A 228 -0.78 -16.53 -5.89
C ALA A 228 0.58 -16.17 -6.49
N ALA A 229 1.60 -15.98 -5.66
CA ALA A 229 2.98 -15.82 -6.06
C ALA A 229 3.69 -17.15 -6.33
N GLY A 230 3.04 -18.30 -6.17
CA GLY A 230 3.57 -19.63 -6.46
C GLY A 230 4.55 -20.12 -5.39
N LEU A 231 4.08 -21.03 -4.54
CA LEU A 231 4.84 -21.53 -3.39
C LEU A 231 6.14 -22.25 -3.77
N PHE A 232 6.10 -23.10 -4.81
CA PHE A 232 7.27 -23.87 -5.24
C PHE A 232 8.42 -22.95 -5.66
N ASP A 233 8.11 -21.93 -6.44
CA ASP A 233 9.07 -20.96 -6.95
C ASP A 233 9.68 -20.11 -5.82
N GLY A 234 8.91 -19.83 -4.76
CA GLY A 234 9.37 -19.15 -3.53
C GLY A 234 10.03 -20.08 -2.51
N ALA A 235 10.22 -21.36 -2.84
CA ALA A 235 10.74 -22.40 -1.93
C ALA A 235 9.93 -22.58 -0.63
N TYR A 236 8.64 -22.25 -0.65
CA TYR A 236 7.72 -22.56 0.43
C TYR A 236 7.33 -24.05 0.41
N PRO A 237 7.12 -24.67 1.59
CA PRO A 237 6.49 -25.98 1.63
C PRO A 237 5.07 -25.90 1.06
N PRO A 238 4.52 -27.00 0.52
CA PRO A 238 3.11 -27.04 0.16
C PRO A 238 2.24 -26.80 1.40
N PRO A 239 1.02 -26.27 1.23
CA PRO A 239 0.10 -26.10 2.34
C PRO A 239 -0.25 -27.47 2.96
N PRO A 240 -0.53 -27.51 4.27
CA PRO A 240 -0.92 -28.75 4.95
C PRO A 240 -2.17 -29.36 4.32
N ASN A 241 -2.26 -30.69 4.33
CA ASN A 241 -3.45 -31.43 3.87
C ASN A 241 -3.96 -32.35 5.00
N PRO A 242 -5.12 -32.06 5.61
CA PRO A 242 -6.04 -30.96 5.29
C PRO A 242 -5.48 -29.58 5.69
N PRO A 243 -5.98 -28.48 5.09
CA PRO A 243 -5.61 -27.11 5.48
C PRO A 243 -5.91 -26.86 6.97
N LYS A 244 -5.07 -26.07 7.64
CA LYS A 244 -5.35 -25.64 9.02
C LYS A 244 -6.47 -24.59 9.02
N GLY A 245 -6.53 -23.78 7.96
CA GLY A 245 -7.53 -22.72 7.82
C GLY A 245 -7.24 -21.48 8.69
N PRO A 246 -8.24 -20.58 8.83
CA PRO A 246 -8.01 -19.29 9.45
C PRO A 246 -7.77 -19.41 10.96
N GLN A 247 -6.80 -18.67 11.48
CA GLN A 247 -6.50 -18.67 12.92
C GLN A 247 -7.64 -18.07 13.74
N GLY A 248 -8.21 -18.85 14.67
CA GLY A 248 -9.38 -18.43 15.46
C GLY A 248 -9.20 -17.12 16.23
N TRP A 249 -8.01 -16.87 16.79
CA TRP A 249 -7.72 -15.60 17.47
C TRP A 249 -7.67 -14.41 16.49
N ALA A 250 -7.18 -14.63 15.26
CA ALA A 250 -7.12 -13.61 14.23
C ALA A 250 -8.52 -13.29 13.69
N ILE A 251 -9.39 -14.29 13.55
CA ILE A 251 -10.81 -14.08 13.26
C ILE A 251 -11.43 -13.18 14.34
N ALA A 252 -11.25 -13.52 15.62
CA ALA A 252 -11.80 -12.73 16.72
C ALA A 252 -11.28 -11.27 16.70
N LEU A 253 -9.98 -11.08 16.43
CA LEU A 253 -9.37 -9.77 16.27
C LEU A 253 -10.03 -8.96 15.14
N TRP A 254 -10.07 -9.51 13.92
CA TRP A 254 -10.59 -8.79 12.76
C TRP A 254 -12.10 -8.59 12.80
N VAL A 255 -12.87 -9.55 13.33
CA VAL A 255 -14.30 -9.36 13.65
C VAL A 255 -14.47 -8.25 14.67
N GLY A 256 -13.65 -8.19 15.72
CA GLY A 256 -13.65 -7.09 16.69
C GLY A 256 -13.39 -5.73 16.05
N VAL A 257 -12.39 -5.63 15.17
CA VAL A 257 -12.08 -4.41 14.40
C VAL A 257 -13.28 -4.02 13.52
N LEU A 258 -13.84 -4.95 12.76
CA LEU A 258 -15.01 -4.71 11.91
C LEU A 258 -16.22 -4.28 12.73
N LEU A 259 -16.49 -4.91 13.87
CA LEU A 259 -17.57 -4.53 14.77
C LEU A 259 -17.37 -3.11 15.32
N VAL A 260 -16.15 -2.72 15.71
CA VAL A 260 -15.87 -1.36 16.17
C VAL A 260 -16.09 -0.33 15.07
N ILE A 261 -15.64 -0.62 13.84
CA ILE A 261 -15.82 0.27 12.68
C ILE A 261 -17.31 0.36 12.32
N THR A 262 -17.97 -0.78 12.15
CA THR A 262 -19.38 -0.88 11.75
C THR A 262 -20.30 -0.28 12.81
N ARG A 263 -20.09 -0.56 14.11
CA ARG A 263 -20.84 0.07 15.20
C ARG A 263 -20.69 1.59 15.17
N ARG A 264 -19.50 2.11 14.87
CA ARG A 264 -19.28 3.56 14.70
C ARG A 264 -20.03 4.11 13.48
N ARG A 265 -20.11 3.35 12.38
CA ARG A 265 -20.83 3.74 11.15
C ARG A 265 -22.35 3.66 11.31
N ILE A 266 -22.89 2.58 11.88
CA ILE A 266 -24.34 2.43 12.14
C ILE A 266 -24.80 3.54 13.09
N ARG A 267 -24.08 3.76 14.20
CA ARG A 267 -24.40 4.88 15.12
C ARG A 267 -24.39 6.22 14.40
N TRP A 268 -23.45 6.43 13.47
CA TRP A 268 -23.43 7.63 12.63
C TRP A 268 -24.69 7.70 11.76
N THR A 269 -24.98 6.67 10.96
CA THR A 269 -26.11 6.64 10.02
C THR A 269 -27.45 6.83 10.74
N VAL A 270 -27.70 6.04 11.79
CA VAL A 270 -28.95 6.10 12.58
C VAL A 270 -29.17 7.51 13.13
N ARG A 271 -28.14 8.14 13.70
CA ARG A 271 -28.24 9.50 14.24
C ARG A 271 -28.45 10.57 13.16
N THR A 272 -27.84 10.40 11.98
CA THR A 272 -28.07 11.33 10.86
C THR A 272 -29.44 11.18 10.21
N VAL A 273 -30.00 9.98 10.17
CA VAL A 273 -31.30 9.70 9.52
C VAL A 273 -32.48 9.97 10.45
N LEU A 274 -32.39 9.57 11.72
CA LEU A 274 -33.51 9.65 12.68
C LEU A 274 -33.60 10.96 13.45
N SER A 275 -32.61 11.85 13.39
CA SER A 275 -32.66 13.16 14.06
C SER A 275 -32.44 14.33 13.10
N PRO A 276 -33.28 14.47 12.07
CA PRO A 276 -33.19 15.58 11.13
C PRO A 276 -33.59 16.92 11.76
N ASP A 277 -34.27 16.99 12.92
CA ASP A 277 -34.86 18.26 13.41
C ASP A 277 -34.45 18.73 14.81
N ARG A 278 -33.58 17.99 15.54
CA ARG A 278 -33.06 18.52 16.81
C ARG A 278 -32.04 19.61 16.52
N ALA A 279 -32.36 20.85 16.93
CA ALA A 279 -31.44 21.98 16.97
C ALA A 279 -30.18 21.54 17.75
N PRO A 280 -29.02 21.38 17.08
CA PRO A 280 -27.83 20.94 17.77
C PRO A 280 -27.31 22.05 18.67
N ASP A 281 -26.75 21.69 19.82
CA ASP A 281 -25.81 22.55 20.54
C ASP A 281 -24.78 23.10 19.55
N ILE A 282 -24.54 24.41 19.60
CA ILE A 282 -23.59 25.11 18.73
C ILE A 282 -22.24 24.36 18.76
N GLY A 283 -21.81 23.84 17.60
CA GLY A 283 -20.53 23.13 17.43
C GLY A 283 -20.55 21.59 17.54
N ARG A 284 -21.65 20.96 17.97
CA ARG A 284 -21.78 19.48 18.06
C ARG A 284 -22.93 18.96 17.20
N CYS A 285 -22.65 18.06 16.26
CA CYS A 285 -23.73 17.37 15.53
C CYS A 285 -24.26 16.19 16.35
N GLY A 286 -25.48 15.73 16.06
CA GLY A 286 -26.11 14.58 16.72
C GLY A 286 -25.27 13.30 16.73
N VAL A 287 -24.27 13.19 15.83
CA VAL A 287 -23.27 12.11 15.82
C VAL A 287 -22.40 12.11 17.09
N HIS A 288 -22.05 13.28 17.61
CA HIS A 288 -21.08 13.45 18.71
C HIS A 288 -21.69 13.92 20.02
N THR A 289 -23.00 14.16 20.08
CA THR A 289 -23.70 14.35 21.36
C THR A 289 -23.79 13.00 22.09
N THR A 290 -23.44 13.00 23.37
CA THR A 290 -23.37 11.80 24.22
C THR A 290 -24.68 11.49 24.94
N GLY A 291 -25.76 12.26 24.72
CA GLY A 291 -27.05 12.04 25.36
C GLY A 291 -28.20 11.99 24.37
N TRP A 292 -29.07 10.99 24.53
CA TRP A 292 -30.49 11.18 24.23
C TRP A 292 -31.03 11.95 25.43
N ARG A 293 -31.18 13.27 25.31
CA ARG A 293 -32.15 13.99 26.14
C ARG A 293 -33.54 13.79 25.53
#